data_AF-A0A2D8QDR3-F1
#
_entry.id   AF-A0A2D8QDR3-F1
#
_cell.length_a   1.000
_cell.length_b   1.000
_cell.length_c   1.000
_cell.angle_alpha   90.00
_cell.angle_beta   90.00
_cell.angle_gamma   90.00
#
_symmetry.space_group_name_H-M   'P 1'
#
loop_
_entity.id
_entity.type
_entity.pdbx_description
1 polymer ?
#
loop_
_entity_poly.entity_id
_entity_poly.type
_entity_poly.pdbx_seq_one_letter_code
_entity_poly.pdbx_strand_id
1 'polypeptide(L)'
;MGDPPVKTIIPSPPPVPSRLDAIVAEHPLLQVAASGACRFQMPGVAAYLVDACGRRVSIDPVLPPAAPDIRTFLLSTVFAILCHRRGLLALHGACVEISGRAIVLTGPSGIGKSLLAGHLLCRGSRLLADDVTVVDAAAPGSAAICTVPRWRDA
;
A
#
# COMPACT_ATOMS: atom_id res chain seq x y z
N MET A 1 3.00 -3.59 22.09
CA MET A 1 3.28 -4.11 20.74
C MET A 1 1.93 -4.33 20.06
N GLY A 2 1.38 -3.26 19.50
CA GLY A 2 0.04 -3.27 18.90
C GLY A 2 0.04 -4.12 17.64
N ASP A 3 -1.14 -4.64 17.31
CA ASP A 3 -1.37 -5.37 16.06
C ASP A 3 -0.81 -4.55 14.87
N PRO A 4 0.08 -5.08 14.00
CA PRO A 4 0.51 -4.32 12.83
C PRO A 4 -0.73 -3.96 12.03
N PRO A 5 -0.89 -2.68 11.61
CA PRO A 5 -2.16 -2.22 11.08
C PRO A 5 -2.65 -3.16 9.98
N VAL A 6 -1.84 -3.51 8.99
CA VAL A 6 -2.25 -4.37 7.88
C VAL A 6 -1.76 -5.80 8.09
N LYS A 7 -2.59 -6.64 8.75
CA LYS A 7 -2.19 -8.01 9.15
C LYS A 7 -2.32 -9.07 8.07
N THR A 8 -3.19 -8.90 7.07
CA THR A 8 -3.51 -10.04 6.18
C THR A 8 -4.09 -9.61 4.84
N ILE A 9 -3.42 -9.98 3.75
CA ILE A 9 -4.01 -10.10 2.42
C ILE A 9 -4.40 -11.58 2.29
N ILE A 10 -5.69 -11.90 2.40
CA ILE A 10 -6.19 -13.28 2.28
C ILE A 10 -6.70 -13.46 0.85
N PRO A 11 -6.15 -14.37 0.04
CA PRO A 11 -6.49 -14.51 -1.37
C PRO A 11 -7.87 -15.13 -1.66
N SER A 12 -8.81 -15.16 -0.70
CA SER A 12 -10.16 -15.66 -0.96
C SER A 12 -11.28 -14.94 -0.18
N PRO A 13 -11.78 -13.81 -0.70
CA PRO A 13 -13.15 -13.31 -0.51
C PRO A 13 -13.92 -13.30 -1.86
N PRO A 14 -15.21 -12.88 -1.93
CA PRO A 14 -16.07 -13.02 -3.12
C PRO A 14 -15.47 -12.46 -4.42
N PRO A 15 -15.95 -12.93 -5.59
CA PRO A 15 -15.49 -12.47 -6.90
C PRO A 15 -15.52 -10.94 -6.97
N VAL A 16 -14.49 -10.35 -7.59
CA VAL A 16 -14.43 -8.91 -7.79
C VAL A 16 -15.52 -8.53 -8.79
N PRO A 17 -16.55 -7.75 -8.41
CA PRO A 17 -17.59 -7.37 -9.35
C PRO A 17 -17.00 -6.47 -10.43
N SER A 18 -17.56 -6.50 -11.63
CA SER A 18 -17.12 -5.62 -12.73
C SER A 18 -17.37 -4.13 -12.43
N ARG A 19 -18.37 -3.84 -11.60
CA ARG A 19 -18.74 -2.49 -11.15
C ARG A 19 -19.26 -2.52 -9.72
N LEU A 20 -18.96 -1.50 -8.92
CA LEU A 20 -19.51 -1.34 -7.57
C LEU A 20 -20.92 -0.73 -7.58
N ASP A 21 -21.70 -1.03 -6.55
CA ASP A 21 -22.96 -0.33 -6.26
C ASP A 21 -22.71 1.01 -5.56
N ALA A 22 -23.64 1.96 -5.70
CA ALA A 22 -23.62 3.26 -5.02
C ALA A 22 -22.27 4.00 -5.12
N ILE A 23 -21.74 4.12 -6.34
CA ILE A 23 -20.45 4.78 -6.61
C ILE A 23 -20.54 6.28 -6.27
N VAL A 24 -19.59 6.75 -5.48
CA VAL A 24 -19.42 8.18 -5.13
C VAL A 24 -18.24 8.83 -5.84
N ALA A 25 -17.29 8.03 -6.35
CA ALA A 25 -16.23 8.50 -7.23
C ALA A 25 -15.85 7.42 -8.25
N GLU A 26 -15.73 7.81 -9.51
CA GLU A 26 -15.34 6.94 -10.63
C GLU A 26 -14.22 7.59 -11.43
N HIS A 27 -13.13 6.87 -11.60
CA HIS A 27 -11.96 7.21 -12.42
C HIS A 27 -11.64 6.01 -13.32
N PRO A 28 -10.82 6.18 -14.39
CA PRO A 28 -10.56 5.12 -15.36
C PRO A 28 -10.10 3.78 -14.76
N LEU A 29 -9.34 3.82 -13.66
CA LEU A 29 -8.79 2.64 -13.00
C LEU A 29 -9.39 2.39 -11.60
N LEU A 30 -10.22 3.29 -11.08
CA LEU A 30 -10.65 3.27 -9.67
C LEU A 30 -12.12 3.63 -9.54
N GLN A 31 -12.87 2.78 -8.83
CA GLN A 31 -14.21 3.10 -8.33
C GLN A 31 -14.20 3.12 -6.81
N VAL A 32 -14.95 4.05 -6.23
CA VAL A 32 -15.17 4.15 -4.78
C VAL A 32 -16.67 4.17 -4.52
N ALA A 33 -17.15 3.20 -3.74
CA ALA A 33 -18.54 3.13 -3.31
C ALA A 33 -18.80 4.00 -2.07
N ALA A 34 -20.06 4.39 -1.85
CA ALA A 34 -20.50 5.13 -0.66
C ALA A 34 -20.19 4.37 0.65
N SER A 35 -20.19 3.03 0.59
CA SER A 35 -19.77 2.17 1.69
C SER A 35 -18.28 2.31 2.04
N GLY A 36 -17.48 2.89 1.14
CA GLY A 36 -16.03 2.96 1.22
C GLY A 36 -15.29 1.77 0.62
N ALA A 37 -16.00 0.81 0.02
CA ALA A 37 -15.35 -0.23 -0.78
C ALA A 37 -14.71 0.40 -2.03
N CYS A 38 -13.53 -0.07 -2.41
CA CYS A 38 -12.80 0.43 -3.57
C CYS A 38 -12.49 -0.69 -4.55
N ARG A 39 -12.75 -0.46 -5.83
CA ARG A 39 -12.37 -1.36 -6.91
C ARG A 39 -11.28 -0.70 -7.73
N PHE A 40 -10.08 -1.27 -7.72
CA PHE A 40 -8.99 -0.87 -8.59
C PHE A 40 -8.83 -1.90 -9.72
N GLN A 41 -8.69 -1.44 -10.96
CA GLN A 41 -8.46 -2.32 -12.09
C GLN A 41 -7.23 -1.84 -12.85
N MET A 42 -6.31 -2.77 -13.08
CA MET A 42 -5.26 -2.59 -14.08
C MET A 42 -5.60 -3.45 -15.29
N PRO A 43 -5.99 -2.85 -16.43
CA PRO A 43 -6.32 -3.58 -17.65
C PRO A 43 -5.21 -4.54 -18.05
N GLY A 44 -5.59 -5.78 -18.38
CA GLY A 44 -4.64 -6.83 -18.76
C GLY A 44 -3.87 -7.47 -17.60
N VAL A 45 -4.04 -7.00 -16.35
CA VAL A 45 -3.32 -7.55 -15.18
C VAL A 45 -4.27 -8.20 -14.18
N ALA A 46 -5.10 -7.41 -13.50
CA ALA A 46 -6.05 -7.90 -12.50
C ALA A 46 -7.03 -6.78 -12.08
N ALA A 47 -8.15 -7.19 -11.51
CA ALA A 47 -9.01 -6.34 -10.71
C ALA A 47 -8.83 -6.66 -9.22
N TYR A 48 -8.92 -5.63 -8.38
CA TYR A 48 -8.71 -5.69 -6.94
C TYR A 48 -9.91 -5.05 -6.24
N LEU A 49 -10.47 -5.75 -5.26
CA LEU A 49 -11.53 -5.21 -4.40
C LEU A 49 -11.00 -5.03 -2.99
N VAL A 50 -10.86 -3.78 -2.56
CA VAL A 50 -10.61 -3.42 -1.17
C VAL A 50 -11.95 -3.31 -0.46
N ASP A 51 -12.13 -4.07 0.63
CA ASP A 51 -13.36 -4.00 1.41
C ASP A 51 -13.56 -2.63 2.08
N ALA A 52 -14.80 -2.32 2.47
CA ALA A 52 -15.17 -1.03 3.06
C ALA A 52 -14.31 -0.62 4.27
N CYS A 53 -13.77 -1.60 5.01
CA CYS A 53 -12.94 -1.41 6.18
C CYS A 53 -11.43 -1.34 5.87
N GLY A 54 -11.00 -1.55 4.63
CA GLY A 54 -9.58 -1.61 4.27
C GLY A 54 -8.84 -2.75 4.98
N ARG A 55 -9.48 -3.90 5.18
CA ARG A 55 -8.87 -5.05 5.89
C ARG A 55 -8.65 -6.25 5.00
N ARG A 56 -9.33 -6.32 3.86
CA ARG A 56 -9.21 -7.42 2.90
C ARG A 56 -9.13 -6.89 1.48
N VAL A 57 -8.40 -7.64 0.66
CA VAL A 57 -8.30 -7.44 -0.78
C VAL A 57 -8.71 -8.75 -1.45
N SER A 58 -9.74 -8.73 -2.29
CA SER A 58 -9.98 -9.79 -3.28
C SER A 58 -9.21 -9.46 -4.56
N ILE A 59 -8.67 -10.47 -5.23
CA ILE A 59 -7.93 -10.32 -6.48
C ILE A 59 -8.61 -11.20 -7.52
N ASP A 60 -8.97 -10.60 -8.66
CA ASP A 60 -9.47 -11.28 -9.85
C ASP A 60 -8.43 -11.12 -10.97
N PRO A 61 -7.54 -12.10 -11.12
CA PRO A 61 -6.39 -11.98 -12.00
C PRO A 61 -6.77 -12.24 -13.48
N VAL A 62 -6.26 -11.40 -14.38
CA VAL A 62 -6.28 -11.63 -15.82
C VAL A 62 -5.04 -12.39 -16.27
N LEU A 63 -3.89 -12.07 -15.66
CA LEU A 63 -2.65 -12.82 -15.81
C LEU A 63 -2.67 -14.11 -14.96
N PRO A 64 -1.73 -15.05 -15.19
CA PRO A 64 -1.52 -16.17 -14.28
C PRO A 64 -1.36 -15.67 -12.82
N PRO A 65 -1.97 -16.32 -11.81
CA PRO A 65 -1.93 -15.83 -10.43
C PRO A 65 -0.53 -15.59 -9.84
N ALA A 66 0.49 -16.28 -10.35
CA ALA A 66 1.89 -16.11 -9.95
C ALA A 66 2.62 -14.97 -10.68
N ALA A 67 1.96 -14.24 -11.59
CA ALA A 67 2.59 -13.16 -12.34
C ALA A 67 3.03 -12.03 -11.39
N PRO A 68 4.29 -11.57 -11.50
CA PRO A 68 4.85 -10.58 -10.58
C PRO A 68 4.10 -9.24 -10.63
N ASP A 69 3.53 -8.89 -11.79
CA ASP A 69 2.72 -7.70 -12.00
C ASP A 69 1.53 -7.61 -11.03
N ILE A 70 0.88 -8.74 -10.73
CA ILE A 70 -0.24 -8.78 -9.78
C ILE A 70 0.25 -8.31 -8.40
N ARG A 71 1.39 -8.83 -7.98
CA ARG A 71 2.01 -8.45 -6.70
C ARG A 71 2.47 -7.00 -6.72
N THR A 72 3.02 -6.51 -7.83
CA THR A 72 3.45 -5.11 -7.97
C THR A 72 2.31 -4.14 -7.71
N PHE A 73 1.15 -4.30 -8.37
CA PHE A 73 0.00 -3.41 -8.16
C PHE A 73 -0.63 -3.58 -6.79
N LEU A 74 -0.64 -4.80 -6.27
CA LEU A 74 -1.13 -5.08 -4.93
C LEU A 74 -0.32 -4.34 -3.86
N LEU A 75 1.01 -4.44 -3.91
CA LEU A 75 1.91 -3.87 -2.90
C LEU A 75 2.14 -2.36 -3.08
N SER A 76 1.75 -1.80 -4.22
CA SER A 76 1.82 -0.36 -4.50
C SER A 76 0.43 0.30 -4.33
N THR A 77 -0.31 0.45 -5.42
CA THR A 77 -1.56 1.23 -5.46
C THR A 77 -2.64 0.66 -4.55
N VAL A 78 -2.84 -0.67 -4.55
CA VAL A 78 -3.91 -1.29 -3.75
C VAL A 78 -3.61 -1.18 -2.26
N PHE A 79 -2.34 -1.37 -1.87
CA PHE A 79 -1.89 -1.14 -0.51
C PHE A 79 -2.09 0.32 -0.09
N ALA A 80 -1.80 1.30 -0.95
CA ALA A 80 -2.06 2.71 -0.68
C ALA A 80 -3.55 3.00 -0.48
N ILE A 81 -4.44 2.42 -1.30
CA ILE A 81 -5.89 2.52 -1.14
C ILE A 81 -6.32 1.95 0.21
N LEU A 82 -5.80 0.77 0.57
CA LEU A 82 -6.08 0.11 1.85
C LEU A 82 -5.65 1.00 3.04
N CYS A 83 -4.44 1.55 3.01
CA CYS A 83 -3.96 2.49 4.03
C CYS A 83 -4.87 3.72 4.13
N HIS A 84 -5.23 4.32 2.99
CA HIS A 84 -6.09 5.49 2.95
C HIS A 84 -7.47 5.23 3.55
N ARG A 85 -8.06 4.06 3.28
CA ARG A 85 -9.34 3.61 3.88
C ARG A 85 -9.29 3.49 5.40
N ARG A 86 -8.10 3.46 5.99
CA ARG A 86 -7.87 3.37 7.42
C ARG A 86 -7.39 4.66 8.05
N GLY A 87 -7.43 5.77 7.32
CA GLY A 87 -6.92 7.06 7.78
C GLY A 87 -5.40 7.14 7.80
N LEU A 88 -4.71 6.20 7.15
CA LEU A 88 -3.24 6.19 7.05
C LEU A 88 -2.80 6.76 5.71
N LEU A 89 -1.68 7.49 5.72
CA LEU A 89 -1.08 8.06 4.53
C LEU A 89 0.04 7.15 4.02
N ALA A 90 -0.10 6.59 2.82
CA ALA A 90 0.97 5.88 2.14
C ALA A 90 1.77 6.85 1.27
N LEU A 91 3.09 6.95 1.52
CA LEU A 91 4.03 7.77 0.77
C LEU A 91 4.96 6.88 -0.04
N HIS A 92 5.17 7.22 -1.31
CA HIS A 92 6.21 6.59 -2.12
C HIS A 92 7.56 7.21 -1.76
N GLY A 93 8.37 6.44 -1.04
CA GLY A 93 9.64 6.89 -0.51
C GLY A 93 10.23 5.93 0.52
N ALA A 94 11.56 5.94 0.58
CA ALA A 94 12.31 5.19 1.59
C ALA A 94 12.23 5.91 2.94
N CYS A 95 12.11 5.17 4.03
CA CYS A 95 12.15 5.72 5.37
C CYS A 95 13.38 5.23 6.13
N VAL A 96 14.10 6.16 6.73
CA VAL A 96 15.28 5.92 7.55
C VAL A 96 15.11 6.51 8.93
N GLU A 97 15.68 5.85 9.93
CA GLU A 97 15.77 6.36 11.30
C GLU A 97 17.10 7.09 11.49
N ILE A 98 17.04 8.35 11.90
CA ILE A 98 18.19 9.17 12.27
C ILE A 98 17.92 9.78 13.65
N SER A 99 18.77 9.45 14.62
CA SER A 99 18.68 9.96 16.00
C SER A 99 17.28 9.80 16.62
N GLY A 100 16.67 8.62 16.45
CA GLY A 100 15.34 8.31 16.97
C GLY A 100 14.17 8.95 16.22
N ARG A 101 14.42 9.60 15.07
CA ARG A 101 13.39 10.20 14.22
C ARG A 101 13.30 9.48 12.89
N ALA A 102 12.08 9.20 12.45
CA ALA A 102 11.80 8.67 11.12
C ALA A 102 11.81 9.81 10.09
N ILE A 103 12.59 9.64 9.02
CA ILE A 103 12.69 10.58 7.90
C ILE A 103 12.31 9.84 6.63
N VAL A 104 11.35 10.37 5.88
CA VAL A 104 10.91 9.82 4.61
C VAL A 104 11.56 10.59 3.46
N LEU A 105 12.30 9.88 2.63
CA LEU A 105 12.93 10.39 1.41
C LEU A 105 11.95 10.18 0.25
N THR A 106 11.33 11.27 -0.21
CA THR A 106 10.38 11.27 -1.34
C THR A 106 10.95 12.03 -2.53
N GLY A 107 10.36 11.85 -3.71
CA GLY A 107 10.79 12.49 -4.95
C GLY A 107 10.65 11.57 -6.17
N PRO A 108 10.93 12.07 -7.39
CA PRO A 108 10.81 11.29 -8.62
C PRO A 108 11.63 9.99 -8.62
N SER A 109 11.23 9.01 -9.43
CA SER A 109 12.06 7.83 -9.65
C SER A 109 13.42 8.23 -10.25
N GLY A 110 14.48 7.52 -9.87
CA GLY A 110 15.84 7.80 -10.36
C GLY A 110 16.58 8.99 -9.71
N ILE A 111 15.93 9.80 -8.86
CA ILE A 111 16.57 10.98 -8.22
C ILE A 111 17.59 10.63 -7.12
N GLY A 112 17.82 9.33 -6.85
CA GLY A 112 18.82 8.88 -5.88
C GLY A 112 18.32 8.64 -4.44
N LYS A 113 17.00 8.55 -4.20
CA LYS A 113 16.43 8.26 -2.86
C LYS A 113 17.01 7.01 -2.22
N SER A 114 17.06 5.91 -2.98
CA SER A 114 17.60 4.63 -2.52
C SER A 114 19.13 4.68 -2.31
N LEU A 115 19.84 5.45 -3.14
CA LEU A 115 21.28 5.66 -2.98
C LEU A 115 21.57 6.47 -1.70
N LEU A 116 20.82 7.55 -1.46
CA LEU A 116 20.92 8.34 -0.25
C LEU A 116 20.57 7.52 1.00
N ALA A 117 19.48 6.73 0.94
CA ALA A 117 19.12 5.81 2.01
C ALA A 117 20.28 4.84 2.30
N GLY A 118 20.85 4.21 1.28
CA GLY A 118 22.02 3.32 1.42
C GLY A 118 23.24 4.00 2.05
N HIS A 119 23.55 5.24 1.66
CA HIS A 119 24.63 6.00 2.29
C HIS A 119 24.37 6.33 3.76
N LEU A 120 23.12 6.63 4.13
CA LEU A 120 22.74 6.89 5.52
C LEU A 120 22.87 5.60 6.36
N LEU A 121 22.49 4.46 5.79
CA LEU A 121 22.69 3.15 6.42
C LEU A 121 24.16 2.89 6.72
N CYS A 122 25.05 3.11 5.75
CA CYS A 122 26.50 2.96 5.93
C CYS A 122 27.07 3.89 7.02
N ARG A 123 26.35 4.96 7.39
CA ARG A 123 26.71 5.89 8.47
C ARG A 123 26.05 5.57 9.81
N GLY A 124 25.39 4.42 9.93
CA GLY A 124 24.79 3.94 11.18
C GLY A 124 23.30 4.24 11.32
N SER A 125 22.65 4.82 10.31
CA SER A 125 21.18 4.94 10.28
C SER A 125 20.52 3.58 10.06
N ARG A 126 19.25 3.45 10.45
CA ARG A 126 18.47 2.21 10.24
C ARG A 126 17.44 2.42 9.13
N LEU A 127 17.33 1.45 8.21
CA LEU A 127 16.25 1.44 7.22
C LEU A 127 14.97 0.94 7.88
N LEU A 128 13.90 1.69 7.71
CA LEU A 128 12.56 1.35 8.20
C LEU A 128 11.64 0.89 7.06
N ALA A 129 11.78 1.49 5.87
CA ALA A 129 11.09 1.12 4.63
C ALA A 129 11.93 1.52 3.41
N ASP A 130 11.80 0.82 2.28
CA ASP A 130 12.56 1.06 1.05
C ASP A 130 11.75 1.68 -0.09
N ASP A 131 10.46 1.37 -0.20
CA ASP A 131 9.59 1.81 -1.31
C ASP A 131 8.32 2.53 -0.86
N VAL A 132 7.55 1.94 0.06
CA VAL A 132 6.31 2.53 0.58
C VAL A 132 6.43 2.75 2.08
N THR A 133 6.24 4.00 2.50
CA THR A 133 6.19 4.39 3.90
C THR A 133 4.78 4.77 4.31
N VAL A 134 4.25 4.12 5.36
CA VAL A 134 2.92 4.45 5.89
C VAL A 134 3.07 5.38 7.09
N VAL A 135 2.31 6.47 7.12
CA VAL A 135 2.33 7.49 8.16
C VAL A 135 0.94 7.63 8.76
N ASP A 136 0.87 7.64 10.09
CA ASP A 136 -0.34 8.08 10.79
C ASP A 136 -0.23 9.58 11.05
N ALA A 137 -0.91 10.37 10.22
CA ALA A 137 -0.91 11.82 10.30
C ALA A 137 -1.77 12.34 11.48
N ALA A 138 -2.65 11.51 12.05
CA ALA A 138 -3.48 11.89 13.19
C ALA A 138 -2.77 11.66 14.53
N ALA A 139 -1.71 10.85 14.56
CA ALA A 139 -0.91 10.61 15.75
C ALA A 139 -0.07 11.85 16.14
N PRO A 140 0.01 12.20 17.44
CA PRO A 140 0.90 13.26 17.92
C PRO A 140 2.35 13.00 17.51
N GLY A 141 2.99 13.99 16.89
CA GLY A 141 4.37 13.86 16.39
C GLY A 141 4.53 13.07 15.08
N SER A 142 3.42 12.77 14.38
CA SER A 142 3.39 12.05 13.09
C SER A 142 4.21 10.77 13.13
N ALA A 143 3.71 9.77 13.86
CA ALA A 143 4.37 8.48 13.95
C ALA A 143 4.42 7.81 12.57
N ALA A 144 5.63 7.59 12.04
CA ALA A 144 5.82 6.75 10.87
C ALA A 144 5.53 5.30 11.26
N ILE A 145 4.46 4.73 10.71
CA ILE A 145 4.13 3.32 10.88
C ILE A 145 4.78 2.57 9.72
N CYS A 146 6.06 2.27 9.86
CA CYS A 146 6.79 1.52 8.84
C CYS A 146 6.31 0.06 8.88
N THR A 147 5.39 -0.28 7.98
CA THR A 147 4.91 -1.65 7.79
C THR A 147 5.34 -2.16 6.44
N VAL A 148 5.99 -3.30 6.43
CA VAL A 148 6.12 -4.11 5.23
C VAL A 148 4.84 -4.91 5.06
N PRO A 149 4.04 -4.74 3.99
CA PRO A 149 2.93 -5.64 3.72
C PRO A 149 3.48 -7.06 3.56
N ARG A 150 3.10 -7.97 4.47
CA ARG A 150 3.48 -9.38 4.37
C ARG A 150 2.48 -10.10 3.47
N TRP A 151 2.89 -10.36 2.24
CA TRP A 151 2.23 -11.32 1.36
C TRP A 151 2.58 -12.74 1.82
N ARG A 152 1.58 -13.61 1.96
CA ARG A 152 1.80 -15.06 2.11
C ARG A 152 1.52 -15.69 0.77
N ASP A 153 2.52 -16.35 0.20
CA ASP A 153 2.30 -17.25 -0.91
C ASP A 153 1.37 -18.39 -0.44
N ALA A 154 0.36 -18.69 -1.26
CA ALA A 154 -0.56 -19.81 -1.04
C ALA A 154 0.05 -21.11 -1.54
#